data_AF-A0A4R6KIP7-F1
#
_entry.id   AF-A0A4R6KIP7-F1
#
_cell.length_a   1.000
_cell.length_b   1.000
_cell.length_c   1.000
_cell.angle_alpha   90.00
_cell.angle_beta   90.00
_cell.angle_gamma   90.00
#
_symmetry.space_group_name_H-M   'P 1'
#
loop_
_entity.id
_entity.type
_entity.pdbx_description
1 polymer ?
#
loop_
_entity_poly.entity_id
_entity_poly.type
_entity_poly.pdbx_seq_one_letter_code
_entity_poly.pdbx_strand_id
1 'polypeptide(L)'
;MAVAALITWLITALGGFYLLYTWISKGGPRKPSTSRFPPALIFGHFALAAAGLVVWIFYVIVDNDALAWIAFVLLVPVAALGFTMLARWLPTYRSRTAAGSVATSTEAPPERHFPIAVVGGHGLFAVTTVVLVLLTALEVGGS
;
A
#
# COMPACT_ATOMS: atom_id res chain seq x y z
N MET A 1 19.84 -0.37 -10.42
CA MET A 1 18.90 -0.78 -9.31
C MET A 1 17.42 -0.69 -9.71
N ALA A 2 17.12 -0.09 -10.87
CA ALA A 2 15.76 0.31 -11.24
C ALA A 2 14.79 -0.86 -11.44
N VAL A 3 15.26 -1.96 -12.04
CA VAL A 3 14.46 -3.17 -12.30
C VAL A 3 14.03 -3.85 -11.00
N ALA A 4 14.91 -3.90 -10.00
CA ALA A 4 14.57 -4.47 -8.70
C ALA A 4 13.44 -3.66 -8.03
N ALA A 5 13.55 -2.32 -8.05
CA ALA A 5 12.49 -1.43 -7.57
C ALA A 5 11.16 -1.66 -8.31
N LEU A 6 11.20 -1.85 -9.64
CA LEU A 6 10.01 -2.15 -10.44
C LEU A 6 9.37 -3.47 -10.00
N ILE A 7 10.15 -4.54 -9.86
CA ILE A 7 9.64 -5.85 -9.42
C ILE A 7 9.02 -5.75 -8.03
N THR A 8 9.70 -5.11 -7.06
CA THR A 8 9.16 -4.96 -5.71
C THR A 8 7.90 -4.11 -5.69
N TRP A 9 7.83 -3.05 -6.51
CA TRP A 9 6.64 -2.22 -6.63
C TRP A 9 5.48 -3.00 -7.24
N LEU A 10 5.70 -3.82 -8.27
CA LEU A 10 4.67 -4.67 -8.85
C LEU A 10 4.13 -5.69 -7.83
N ILE A 11 4.99 -6.34 -7.05
CA ILE A 11 4.58 -7.25 -5.98
C ILE A 11 3.76 -6.49 -4.92
N THR A 12 4.21 -5.30 -4.53
CA THR A 12 3.50 -4.41 -3.60
C THR A 12 2.11 -4.06 -4.14
N ALA A 13 2.01 -3.71 -5.42
CA ALA A 13 0.78 -3.32 -6.10
C ALA A 13 -0.22 -4.49 -6.16
N LEU A 14 0.24 -5.72 -6.41
CA LEU A 14 -0.61 -6.91 -6.36
C LEU A 14 -1.18 -7.12 -4.95
N GLY A 15 -0.35 -7.01 -3.91
CA GLY A 15 -0.81 -7.05 -2.52
C GLY A 15 -1.83 -5.95 -2.20
N GLY A 16 -1.56 -4.72 -2.66
CA GLY A 16 -2.45 -3.57 -2.49
C GLY A 16 -3.80 -3.76 -3.21
N PHE A 17 -3.79 -4.31 -4.42
CA PHE A 17 -5.00 -4.62 -5.18
C PHE A 17 -5.85 -5.68 -4.49
N TYR A 18 -5.22 -6.73 -3.96
CA TYR A 18 -5.91 -7.76 -3.18
C TYR A 18 -6.59 -7.17 -1.93
N LEU A 19 -5.90 -6.28 -1.20
CA LEU A 19 -6.46 -5.59 -0.04
C LEU A 19 -7.61 -4.64 -0.42
N LEU A 20 -7.48 -3.91 -1.53
CA LEU A 20 -8.55 -3.07 -2.08
C LEU A 20 -9.78 -3.90 -2.46
N TYR A 21 -9.56 -5.00 -3.18
CA TYR A 21 -10.62 -5.93 -3.58
C TYR A 21 -11.36 -6.51 -2.37
N THR A 22 -10.62 -6.96 -1.35
CA THR A 22 -11.23 -7.47 -0.11
C THR A 22 -12.01 -6.38 0.62
N TRP A 23 -11.51 -5.15 0.67
CA TRP A 23 -12.24 -4.04 1.30
C TRP A 23 -13.54 -3.69 0.56
N ILE A 24 -13.51 -3.60 -0.77
CA ILE A 24 -14.68 -3.30 -1.60
C ILE A 24 -15.72 -4.44 -1.53
N SER A 25 -15.28 -5.69 -1.67
CA SER A 25 -16.16 -6.86 -1.63
C SER A 25 -16.86 -7.05 -0.29
N LYS A 26 -16.24 -6.58 0.81
CA LYS A 26 -16.83 -6.57 2.16
C LYS A 26 -17.62 -5.29 2.47
N GLY A 27 -17.86 -4.43 1.48
CA GLY A 27 -18.77 -3.28 1.61
C GLY A 27 -18.14 -1.99 2.15
N GLY A 28 -16.81 -1.89 2.18
CA GLY A 28 -16.07 -0.73 2.68
C GLY A 28 -16.61 0.64 2.25
N PRO A 29 -16.71 0.93 0.93
CA PRO A 29 -17.23 2.21 0.45
C PRO A 29 -18.70 2.47 0.78
N ARG A 30 -19.49 1.39 0.94
CA ARG A 30 -20.96 1.44 1.03
C ARG A 30 -21.45 1.55 2.47
N LYS A 31 -20.61 1.20 3.46
CA LYS A 31 -20.94 1.20 4.89
C LYS A 31 -19.91 1.97 5.72
N PRO A 32 -19.78 3.30 5.53
CA PRO A 32 -18.74 4.11 6.18
C PRO A 32 -18.85 4.12 7.72
N SER A 33 -20.01 3.83 8.31
CA SER A 33 -20.18 3.69 9.76
C SER A 33 -19.49 2.45 10.35
N THR A 34 -19.16 1.46 9.51
CA THR A 34 -18.57 0.17 9.94
C THR A 34 -17.09 0.03 9.59
N SER A 35 -16.57 0.84 8.67
CA SER A 35 -15.15 0.83 8.29
C SER A 35 -14.41 2.00 8.92
N ARG A 36 -13.21 1.75 9.44
CA ARG A 36 -12.33 2.80 9.98
C ARG A 36 -11.58 3.57 8.89
N PHE A 37 -11.77 3.19 7.62
CA PHE A 37 -11.11 3.80 6.49
C PHE A 37 -12.02 4.76 5.73
N PRO A 38 -11.67 6.06 5.68
CA PRO A 38 -12.30 6.98 4.74
C PRO A 38 -12.01 6.49 3.31
N PRO A 39 -13.02 6.37 2.43
CA PRO A 39 -12.81 5.93 1.05
C PRO A 39 -11.74 6.77 0.32
N ALA A 40 -11.73 8.09 0.54
CA ALA A 40 -10.74 8.99 -0.02
C ALA A 40 -9.29 8.61 0.35
N LEU A 41 -9.07 8.04 1.53
CA LEU A 41 -7.75 7.65 2.00
C LEU A 41 -7.24 6.41 1.24
N ILE A 42 -8.07 5.38 1.09
CA ILE A 42 -7.72 4.15 0.35
C ILE A 42 -7.58 4.45 -1.14
N PHE A 43 -8.57 5.10 -1.75
CA PHE A 43 -8.53 5.42 -3.18
C PHE A 43 -7.41 6.41 -3.51
N GLY A 44 -7.16 7.40 -2.65
CA GLY A 44 -6.05 8.34 -2.84
C GLY A 44 -4.70 7.66 -2.80
N HIS A 45 -4.45 6.80 -1.83
CA HIS A 45 -3.21 6.00 -1.77
C HIS A 45 -3.06 5.11 -3.01
N PHE A 46 -4.10 4.38 -3.38
CA PHE A 46 -4.05 3.47 -4.53
C PHE A 46 -3.80 4.23 -5.85
N ALA A 47 -4.49 5.36 -6.05
CA ALA A 47 -4.32 6.19 -7.24
C ALA A 47 -2.91 6.81 -7.31
N LEU A 48 -2.40 7.34 -6.20
CA LEU A 48 -1.03 7.88 -6.13
C LEU A 48 0.01 6.78 -6.35
N ALA A 49 -0.19 5.59 -5.79
CA ALA A 49 0.71 4.45 -5.98
C ALA A 49 0.74 3.99 -7.44
N ALA A 50 -0.43 3.93 -8.10
CA ALA A 50 -0.52 3.60 -9.52
C ALA A 50 0.12 4.67 -10.41
N ALA A 51 -0.12 5.96 -10.12
CA ALA A 51 0.50 7.06 -10.85
C ALA A 51 2.03 7.03 -10.70
N GLY A 52 2.54 6.84 -9.47
CA GLY A 52 3.97 6.69 -9.22
C GLY A 52 4.57 5.51 -9.97
N LEU A 53 3.88 4.36 -10.01
CA LEU A 53 4.34 3.18 -10.74
C LEU A 53 4.42 3.44 -12.25
N VAL A 54 3.44 4.16 -12.82
CA VAL A 54 3.48 4.56 -14.23
C VAL A 54 4.67 5.47 -14.50
N VAL A 55 4.92 6.47 -13.65
CA VAL A 55 6.10 7.36 -13.77
C VAL A 55 7.40 6.54 -13.67
N TRP A 56 7.47 5.57 -12.77
CA TRP A 56 8.62 4.69 -12.62
C TRP A 56 8.87 3.82 -13.85
N ILE A 57 7.81 3.28 -14.47
CA ILE A 57 7.92 2.52 -15.71
C ILE A 57 8.47 3.41 -16.83
N PHE A 58 8.00 4.65 -16.95
CA PHE A 58 8.57 5.60 -17.92
C PHE A 58 10.04 5.92 -17.61
N TYR A 59 10.41 6.09 -16.34
CA TYR A 59 11.81 6.24 -15.95
C TYR A 59 12.65 5.05 -16.43
N VAL A 60 12.22 3.80 -16.19
CA VAL A 60 12.95 2.60 -16.63
C VAL A 60 13.14 2.55 -18.15
N ILE A 61 12.21 3.12 -18.93
CA ILE A 61 12.27 3.13 -20.40
C ILE A 61 13.14 4.27 -20.94
N VAL A 62 13.04 5.46 -20.34
CA VAL A 62 13.64 6.70 -20.86
C VAL A 62 14.97 7.04 -20.19
N ASP A 63 15.22 6.49 -19.00
CA ASP A 63 16.40 6.73 -18.16
C ASP A 63 16.64 8.23 -17.86
N ASN A 64 15.59 8.91 -17.41
CA ASN A 64 15.62 10.34 -17.08
C ASN A 64 15.54 10.55 -15.56
N ASP A 65 16.58 11.13 -14.96
CA ASP A 65 16.70 11.33 -13.52
C ASP A 65 15.57 12.16 -12.92
N ALA A 66 15.02 13.12 -13.67
CA ALA A 66 13.87 13.90 -13.21
C ALA A 66 12.65 12.99 -12.96
N LEU A 67 12.43 11.96 -13.78
CA LEU A 67 11.35 10.98 -13.56
C LEU A 67 11.60 10.13 -12.32
N ALA A 68 12.85 9.75 -12.04
CA ALA A 68 13.20 9.02 -10.82
C ALA A 68 12.88 9.84 -9.56
N TRP A 69 13.27 11.12 -9.55
CA TRP A 69 12.95 12.03 -8.46
C TRP A 69 11.45 12.31 -8.32
N ILE A 70 10.71 12.48 -9.42
CA ILE A 70 9.26 12.65 -9.39
C ILE A 70 8.60 11.39 -8.80
N ALA A 71 8.99 10.19 -9.24
CA ALA A 71 8.47 8.94 -8.70
C ALA A 71 8.76 8.80 -7.19
N PHE A 72 9.97 9.17 -6.76
CA PHE A 72 10.33 9.18 -5.34
C PHE A 72 9.47 10.16 -4.52
N VAL A 73 9.31 11.40 -5.00
CA VAL A 73 8.46 12.41 -4.34
C VAL A 73 7.01 11.95 -4.27
N LEU A 74 6.49 11.26 -5.30
CA LEU A 74 5.16 10.64 -5.27
C LEU A 74 5.08 9.48 -4.26
N LEU A 75 6.15 8.71 -4.06
CA LEU A 75 6.18 7.64 -3.08
C LEU A 75 6.11 8.13 -1.63
N VAL A 76 6.57 9.34 -1.33
CA VAL A 76 6.49 9.93 0.02
C VAL A 76 5.04 10.03 0.55
N PRO A 77 4.09 10.71 -0.12
CA PRO A 77 2.70 10.73 0.31
C PRO A 77 2.04 9.36 0.23
N VAL A 78 2.41 8.50 -0.74
CA VAL A 78 1.93 7.11 -0.80
C VAL A 78 2.29 6.35 0.48
N ALA A 79 3.56 6.43 0.90
CA ALA A 79 4.04 5.79 2.12
C ALA A 79 3.35 6.38 3.36
N ALA A 80 3.24 7.71 3.46
CA ALA A 80 2.54 8.37 4.56
C ALA A 80 1.09 7.87 4.67
N LEU A 81 0.34 7.84 3.57
CA LEU A 81 -1.02 7.31 3.55
C LEU A 81 -1.05 5.81 3.92
N GLY A 82 -0.11 5.01 3.42
CA GLY A 82 0.02 3.60 3.79
C GLY A 82 0.22 3.39 5.30
N PHE A 83 1.11 4.17 5.92
CA PHE A 83 1.31 4.14 7.38
C PHE A 83 0.08 4.59 8.15
N THR A 84 -0.65 5.61 7.67
CA THR A 84 -1.92 6.01 8.31
C THR A 84 -2.96 4.88 8.25
N MET A 85 -3.01 4.12 7.15
CA MET A 85 -3.87 2.94 7.06
C MET A 85 -3.45 1.85 8.03
N LEU A 86 -2.16 1.55 8.11
CA LEU A 86 -1.62 0.56 9.03
C LEU A 86 -1.93 0.93 10.49
N ALA A 87 -1.76 2.20 10.86
CA ALA A 87 -2.07 2.71 12.20
C ALA A 87 -3.57 2.56 12.53
N ARG A 88 -4.46 2.84 11.56
CA ARG A 88 -5.91 2.66 11.71
C ARG A 88 -6.34 1.18 11.75
N TRP A 89 -5.58 0.31 11.09
CA TRP A 89 -5.84 -1.13 11.07
C TRP A 89 -5.38 -1.84 12.36
N LEU A 90 -4.28 -1.41 12.95
CA LEU A 90 -3.64 -2.11 14.08
C LEU A 90 -4.58 -2.39 15.28
N PRO A 91 -5.49 -1.47 15.69
CA PRO A 91 -6.49 -1.78 16.71
C PRO A 91 -7.44 -2.91 16.30
N THR A 92 -7.84 -3.03 15.03
CA THR A 92 -8.70 -4.14 14.56
C THR A 92 -8.02 -5.49 14.69
N TYR A 93 -6.71 -5.53 14.44
CA TYR A 93 -5.89 -6.72 14.60
C TYR A 93 -5.78 -7.10 16.08
N ARG A 94 -5.43 -6.14 16.94
CA ARG A 94 -5.30 -6.35 18.40
C ARG A 94 -6.59 -6.82 19.05
N SER A 95 -7.74 -6.24 18.67
CA SER A 95 -9.05 -6.70 19.16
C SER A 95 -9.38 -8.11 18.70
N ARG A 96 -8.98 -8.52 17.49
CA ARG A 96 -9.16 -9.90 16.99
C ARG A 96 -8.36 -10.91 17.80
N THR A 97 -7.12 -10.58 18.15
CA THR A 97 -6.26 -11.46 18.96
C THR A 97 -6.71 -11.54 20.42
N ALA A 98 -7.29 -10.46 20.98
CA ALA A 98 -7.76 -10.43 22.36
C ALA A 98 -9.12 -11.13 22.57
N ALA A 99 -10.04 -11.04 21.60
CA ALA A 99 -11.41 -11.56 21.70
C ALA A 99 -11.55 -13.02 21.26
N GLY A 100 -10.60 -13.90 21.62
CA GLY A 100 -10.53 -15.30 21.13
C GLY A 100 -11.89 -15.99 20.99
N SER A 101 -12.18 -16.51 19.78
CA SER A 101 -13.34 -17.29 19.25
C SER A 101 -14.78 -17.01 19.75
N VAL A 102 -15.01 -16.16 20.75
CA VAL A 102 -16.30 -15.93 21.41
C VAL A 102 -16.76 -14.52 21.08
N ALA A 103 -17.18 -14.32 19.82
CA ALA A 103 -17.90 -13.12 19.43
C ALA A 103 -18.98 -13.48 18.42
N THR A 104 -20.19 -13.73 18.93
CA THR A 104 -21.43 -13.83 18.18
C THR A 104 -21.84 -12.44 17.68
N SER A 105 -21.75 -12.27 16.36
CA SER A 105 -22.55 -11.36 15.52
C SER A 105 -22.70 -9.88 15.93
N THR A 106 -21.85 -9.05 15.33
CA THR A 106 -22.24 -7.79 14.67
C THR A 106 -21.36 -7.70 13.41
N GLU A 107 -21.90 -7.30 12.26
CA GLU A 107 -21.22 -7.32 10.95
C GLU A 107 -19.78 -6.77 11.08
N ALA A 108 -18.79 -7.66 10.96
CA ALA A 108 -17.40 -7.32 11.26
C ALA A 108 -16.89 -6.25 10.27
N PRO A 109 -16.11 -5.25 10.73
CA PRO A 109 -15.54 -4.24 9.86
C PRO A 109 -14.85 -4.87 8.64
N PRO A 110 -15.00 -4.31 7.43
CA PRO A 110 -14.43 -4.85 6.20
C PRO A 110 -12.95 -5.23 6.34
N GLU A 111 -12.17 -4.35 6.96
CA GLU A 111 -10.73 -4.50 7.19
C GLU A 111 -10.33 -5.61 8.18
N ARG A 112 -11.29 -6.20 8.91
CA ARG A 112 -11.07 -7.42 9.70
C ARG A 112 -10.84 -8.64 8.80
N HIS A 113 -11.14 -8.56 7.51
CA HIS A 113 -10.93 -9.66 6.58
C HIS A 113 -9.56 -9.61 5.90
N PHE A 114 -8.74 -8.59 6.19
CA PHE A 114 -7.38 -8.52 5.67
C PHE A 114 -6.52 -9.65 6.26
N PRO A 115 -5.88 -10.47 5.41
CA PRO A 115 -4.90 -11.44 5.87
C PRO A 115 -3.64 -10.73 6.36
N ILE A 116 -3.20 -11.07 7.57
CA ILE A 116 -2.06 -10.41 8.24
C ILE A 116 -0.78 -10.56 7.40
N ALA A 117 -0.56 -11.74 6.79
CA ALA A 117 0.58 -11.98 5.92
C ALA A 117 0.60 -11.04 4.70
N VAL A 118 -0.56 -10.74 4.12
CA VAL A 118 -0.66 -9.81 2.98
C VAL A 118 -0.43 -8.37 3.41
N VAL A 119 -0.97 -7.95 4.56
CA VAL A 119 -0.71 -6.61 5.11
C VAL A 119 0.78 -6.42 5.42
N GLY A 120 1.39 -7.38 6.12
CA GLY A 120 2.81 -7.35 6.44
C GLY A 120 3.70 -7.40 5.21
N GLY A 121 3.41 -8.31 4.27
CA GLY A 121 4.13 -8.41 3.00
C GLY A 121 4.04 -7.13 2.17
N HIS A 122 2.83 -6.58 1.99
CA HIS A 122 2.62 -5.32 1.30
C HIS A 122 3.42 -4.19 1.93
N GLY A 123 3.36 -4.04 3.26
CA GLY A 123 4.13 -3.01 3.98
C GLY A 123 5.64 -3.19 3.83
N LEU A 124 6.15 -4.41 3.93
CA LEU A 124 7.57 -4.71 3.78
C LEU A 124 8.06 -4.37 2.36
N PHE A 125 7.39 -4.88 1.32
CA PHE A 125 7.76 -4.59 -0.07
C PHE A 125 7.59 -3.10 -0.41
N ALA A 126 6.64 -2.39 0.21
CA ALA A 126 6.50 -0.95 0.06
C ALA A 126 7.74 -0.20 0.60
N VAL A 127 8.20 -0.52 1.82
CA VAL A 127 9.43 0.08 2.38
C VAL A 127 10.64 -0.25 1.52
N THR A 128 10.78 -1.51 1.08
CA THR A 128 11.86 -1.91 0.17
C THR A 128 11.82 -1.10 -1.12
N THR A 129 10.63 -0.91 -1.71
CA THR A 129 10.46 -0.11 -2.95
C THR A 129 10.90 1.33 -2.73
N VAL A 130 10.52 1.97 -1.62
CA VAL A 130 10.97 3.35 -1.30
C VAL A 130 12.49 3.43 -1.22
N VAL A 131 13.13 2.47 -0.57
CA VAL A 131 14.60 2.44 -0.45
C VAL A 131 15.25 2.23 -1.82
N LEU A 132 14.77 1.28 -2.61
CA LEU A 132 15.34 0.99 -3.93
C LEU A 132 15.16 2.18 -4.90
N VAL A 133 14.00 2.84 -4.89
CA VAL A 133 13.76 4.04 -5.70
C VAL A 133 14.66 5.18 -5.27
N LEU A 134 14.84 5.41 -3.95
CA LEU A 134 15.76 6.44 -3.45
C LEU A 134 17.20 6.16 -3.87
N LEU A 135 17.68 4.93 -3.68
CA LEU A 135 19.04 4.55 -4.07
C LEU A 135 19.27 4.74 -5.57
N THR A 136 18.27 4.41 -6.39
CA THR A 136 18.32 4.62 -7.83
C THR A 136 18.34 6.11 -8.19
N ALA A 137 17.51 6.95 -7.56
CA ALA A 137 17.50 8.40 -7.77
C ALA A 137 18.78 9.09 -7.30
N LEU A 138 19.52 8.49 -6.38
CA LEU A 138 20.85 8.92 -5.93
C LEU A 138 21.99 8.33 -6.78
N GLU A 139 21.67 7.61 -7.86
CA GLU A 139 22.63 6.92 -8.75
C GLU A 139 23.54 5.90 -8.03
N VAL A 140 23.11 5.41 -6.86
CA VAL A 140 23.88 4.44 -6.08
C VAL A 140 23.75 3.07 -6.72
N GLY A 141 24.84 2.59 -7.32
CA GLY A 141 24.96 1.24 -7.87
C GLY A 141 24.67 1.10 -9.37
N GLY A 142 24.60 2.21 -10.13
CA GLY A 142 24.33 2.22 -11.57
C GLY A 142 22.85 2.01 -11.92
N SER A 143 22.42 2.54 -13.07
CA SER A 143 21.04 2.46 -13.58
C SER A 143 20.55 1.02 -13.72
#